data_AF-A0A6A6V2B1-F1
#
_entry.id   AF-A0A6A6V2B1-F1
#
_cell.length_a   1.000
_cell.length_b   1.000
_cell.length_c   1.000
_cell.angle_alpha   90.00
_cell.angle_beta   90.00
_cell.angle_gamma   90.00
#
_symmetry.space_group_name_H-M   'P 1'
#
loop_
_entity.id
_entity.type
_entity.pdbx_description
1 polymer ?
#
loop_
_entity_poly.entity_id
_entity_poly.type
_entity_poly.pdbx_seq_one_letter_code
_entity_poly.pdbx_strand_id
1 'polypeptide(L)'
;MDAFVTRKRPRLEPTPAEDDSTEIKLALLASLHPHINHDVLLEALLVADGSVTDAAETLAQQVASPWKKQKTRAAGYHQSSLSSLRISPSSPSVGSVRPLTKRGRTLHLFDPKDVEAYTPCSIIHNFLPSGQADDLLRELLDQAPTYGRLEFKLFDRVVKSPHSFCFYVNSLAEVETQKTEYIYDGKPVDDVRQCTPEMLKARIPIEEAVNREIQRRIRDFYPNGKKLKYQSPEPWKANAAFVNCYDGPQESVGYHTDQLTYLGPRAVIGSLSLGVEREFRVRKMVVEDDEHRKDDGSLADAQGQISIHLPHNSLLIMHAEMQEEWKHAIAPAQAIDPHPLAQNKRLNITYRCYKEKMHPKYTPRCKCGVPTVLRCVTKSKDNRGKYMWMCHAGYVPGQDGCSFFQWAEFDDDGNPRWRTTPGEEKKVE
;
A
#
# COMPACT_ATOMS: atom_id res chain seq x y z
N MET A 1 -0.16 64.21 -51.85
CA MET A 1 -1.42 64.53 -51.15
C MET A 1 -2.11 63.22 -50.79
N ASP A 2 -1.54 62.37 -49.94
CA ASP A 2 -1.02 62.54 -48.56
C ASP A 2 -1.99 61.99 -47.53
N ALA A 3 -1.38 61.21 -46.62
CA ALA A 3 -1.69 61.07 -45.20
C ALA A 3 -3.04 60.43 -44.80
N PHE A 4 -3.02 59.22 -44.22
CA PHE A 4 -2.83 58.97 -42.77
C PHE A 4 -3.97 59.53 -41.90
N VAL A 5 -4.66 58.66 -41.15
CA VAL A 5 -4.77 58.67 -39.67
C VAL A 5 -5.85 57.68 -39.17
N THR A 6 -5.34 56.62 -38.54
CA THR A 6 -5.83 55.87 -37.35
C THR A 6 -7.29 55.35 -37.26
N ARG A 7 -7.42 54.01 -37.21
CA ARG A 7 -8.36 53.35 -36.28
C ARG A 7 -7.57 52.41 -35.36
N LYS A 8 -7.72 52.64 -34.05
CA LYS A 8 -7.03 51.96 -32.95
C LYS A 8 -7.38 50.46 -32.93
N ARG A 9 -6.36 49.60 -32.85
CA ARG A 9 -6.51 48.19 -32.43
C ARG A 9 -6.84 48.15 -30.92
N PRO A 10 -7.75 47.26 -30.47
CA PRO A 10 -7.93 47.00 -29.05
C PRO A 10 -6.65 46.41 -28.45
N ARG A 11 -6.33 46.86 -27.24
CA ARG A 11 -5.20 46.40 -26.42
C ARG A 11 -5.45 44.93 -26.04
N LEU A 12 -4.56 44.03 -26.48
CA LEU A 12 -4.47 42.68 -25.94
C LEU A 12 -3.99 42.79 -24.49
N GLU A 13 -4.78 42.27 -23.56
CA GLU A 13 -4.35 42.02 -22.20
C GLU A 13 -3.33 40.86 -22.20
N PRO A 14 -2.31 40.89 -21.32
CA PRO A 14 -1.31 39.83 -21.28
C PRO A 14 -1.95 38.53 -20.78
N THR A 15 -1.90 37.50 -21.61
CA THR A 15 -2.24 36.13 -21.25
C THR A 15 -1.32 35.61 -20.15
N PRO A 16 -1.81 34.81 -19.17
CA PRO A 16 -0.96 34.15 -18.19
C PRO A 16 0.02 33.20 -18.91
N ALA A 17 1.24 33.15 -18.39
CA ALA A 17 2.40 32.45 -18.93
C ALA A 17 2.08 31.04 -19.47
N GLU A 18 2.56 30.78 -20.69
CA GLU A 18 2.68 29.44 -21.25
C GLU A 18 3.49 28.57 -20.30
N ASP A 19 2.96 27.40 -19.94
CA ASP A 19 3.69 26.40 -19.17
C ASP A 19 4.75 25.78 -20.09
N ASP A 20 5.95 26.38 -20.10
CA ASP A 20 7.06 25.93 -20.95
C ASP A 20 7.29 24.42 -20.78
N SER A 21 7.43 23.71 -21.90
CA SER A 21 7.78 22.27 -21.92
C SER A 21 9.01 22.01 -21.04
N THR A 22 9.02 20.87 -20.33
CA THR A 22 10.13 20.47 -19.45
C THR A 22 11.48 20.52 -20.19
N GLU A 23 11.51 20.23 -21.48
CA GLU A 23 12.72 20.33 -22.31
C GLU A 23 13.25 21.77 -22.43
N ILE A 24 12.37 22.77 -22.52
CA ILE A 24 12.73 24.19 -22.58
C ILE A 24 13.29 24.64 -21.23
N LYS A 25 12.63 24.24 -20.14
CA LYS A 25 13.06 24.54 -18.76
C LYS A 25 14.43 23.90 -18.45
N LEU A 26 14.69 22.70 -18.94
CA LEU A 26 16.00 22.03 -18.85
C LEU A 26 17.06 22.73 -19.70
N ALA A 27 16.73 23.16 -20.92
CA ALA A 27 17.66 23.90 -21.76
C ALA A 27 18.05 25.25 -21.14
N LEU A 28 17.09 25.95 -20.53
CA LEU A 28 17.32 27.18 -19.75
C LEU A 28 18.27 26.92 -18.57
N LEU A 29 18.01 25.89 -17.76
CA LEU A 29 18.90 25.53 -16.65
C LEU A 29 20.30 25.11 -17.11
N ALA A 30 20.40 24.36 -18.22
CA ALA A 30 21.68 23.97 -18.80
C ALA A 30 22.48 25.18 -19.31
N SER A 31 21.80 26.22 -19.81
CA SER A 31 22.43 27.48 -20.17
C SER A 31 22.92 28.27 -18.95
N LEU A 32 22.19 28.23 -17.83
CA LEU A 32 22.56 28.92 -16.58
C LEU A 32 23.66 28.18 -15.81
N HIS A 33 23.72 26.85 -15.93
CA HIS A 33 24.70 26.00 -15.26
C HIS A 33 25.38 24.99 -16.22
N PRO A 34 26.27 25.45 -17.13
CA PRO A 34 26.85 24.61 -18.19
C PRO A 34 27.73 23.44 -17.70
N HIS A 35 28.10 23.44 -16.42
CA HIS A 35 28.98 22.45 -15.80
C HIS A 35 28.23 21.37 -15.02
N ILE A 36 26.90 21.42 -14.96
CA ILE A 36 26.05 20.50 -14.19
C ILE A 36 25.42 19.48 -15.15
N ASN A 37 25.45 18.20 -14.78
CA ASN A 37 24.90 17.13 -15.60
C ASN A 37 23.38 17.24 -15.73
N HIS A 38 22.84 16.85 -16.88
CA HIS A 38 21.42 16.91 -17.23
C HIS A 38 20.51 16.23 -16.19
N ASP A 39 20.93 15.08 -15.64
CA ASP A 39 20.18 14.36 -14.61
C ASP A 39 19.97 15.22 -13.34
N VAL A 40 20.97 16.01 -12.96
CA VAL A 40 20.94 16.89 -11.78
C VAL A 40 20.10 18.14 -12.06
N LEU A 41 20.09 18.63 -13.30
CA LEU A 41 19.23 19.74 -13.71
C LEU A 41 17.76 19.34 -13.70
N LEU A 42 17.44 18.13 -14.16
CA LEU A 42 16.10 17.58 -14.10
C LEU A 42 15.63 17.36 -12.66
N GLU A 43 16.50 16.84 -11.80
CA GLU A 43 16.21 16.66 -10.39
C GLU A 43 15.98 18.01 -9.68
N ALA A 44 16.82 19.03 -9.94
CA ALA A 44 16.63 20.38 -9.41
C ALA A 44 15.31 21.02 -9.89
N LEU A 45 14.95 20.81 -11.16
CA LEU A 45 13.68 21.31 -11.71
C LEU A 45 12.47 20.61 -11.08
N LEU A 46 12.56 19.30 -10.80
CA LEU A 46 11.51 18.53 -10.12
C LEU A 46 11.32 19.00 -8.68
N VAL A 47 12.40 19.32 -7.96
CA VAL A 47 12.38 19.86 -6.59
C VAL A 47 11.79 21.28 -6.56
N ALA A 48 12.15 22.09 -7.54
CA ALA A 48 11.66 23.45 -7.72
C ALA A 48 10.25 23.52 -8.34
N ASP A 49 9.55 22.39 -8.46
CA ASP A 49 8.19 22.32 -9.00
C ASP A 49 8.04 22.91 -10.42
N GLY A 50 9.05 22.70 -11.26
CA GLY A 50 9.09 23.26 -12.61
C GLY A 50 9.56 24.72 -12.66
N SER A 51 9.88 25.35 -11.53
CA SER A 51 10.44 26.71 -11.46
C SER A 51 11.92 26.71 -11.82
N VAL A 52 12.25 27.31 -12.98
CA VAL A 52 13.65 27.47 -13.42
C VAL A 52 14.43 28.38 -12.48
N THR A 53 13.79 29.40 -11.91
CA THR A 53 14.45 30.35 -11.00
C THR A 53 14.86 29.68 -9.69
N ASP A 54 13.96 28.91 -9.08
CA ASP A 54 14.21 28.29 -7.77
C ASP A 54 15.19 27.12 -7.92
N ALA A 55 15.13 26.41 -9.05
CA ALA A 55 16.12 25.39 -9.41
C ALA A 55 17.51 26.01 -9.58
N ALA A 56 17.62 27.15 -10.29
CA ALA A 56 18.90 27.83 -10.49
C ALA A 56 19.49 28.37 -9.19
N GLU A 57 18.68 28.95 -8.29
CA GLU A 57 19.13 29.40 -6.98
C GLU A 57 19.65 28.24 -6.12
N THR A 58 18.95 27.10 -6.15
CA THR A 58 19.34 25.88 -5.43
C THR A 58 20.68 25.34 -5.95
N LEU A 59 20.88 25.34 -7.27
CA LEU A 59 22.13 24.90 -7.89
C LEU A 59 23.29 25.87 -7.62
N ALA A 60 23.03 27.19 -7.59
CA ALA A 60 24.04 28.20 -7.29
C ALA A 60 24.58 28.11 -5.86
N GLN A 61 23.73 27.76 -4.88
CA GLN A 61 24.13 27.61 -3.48
C GLN A 61 25.03 26.38 -3.23
N GLN A 62 24.97 25.36 -4.10
CA GLN A 62 25.77 24.13 -3.96
C GLN A 62 27.22 24.24 -4.45
N VAL A 63 27.56 25.24 -5.27
CA VAL A 63 28.94 25.42 -5.80
C VAL A 63 29.95 25.83 -4.70
N ALA A 64 29.48 26.15 -3.49
CA ALA A 64 30.31 26.53 -2.35
C ALA A 64 30.86 25.35 -1.50
N SER A 65 30.71 24.08 -1.90
CA SER A 65 31.30 22.94 -1.16
C SER A 65 31.77 21.79 -2.07
N PRO A 66 32.99 21.23 -1.85
CA PRO A 66 33.57 20.25 -2.77
C PRO A 66 32.97 18.85 -2.59
N TRP A 67 32.36 18.33 -3.66
CA TRP A 67 31.80 16.99 -3.71
C TRP A 67 32.91 15.94 -3.92
N LYS A 68 32.96 14.91 -3.07
CA LYS A 68 33.80 13.72 -3.30
C LYS A 68 33.13 12.84 -4.36
N LYS A 69 33.82 12.60 -5.48
CA LYS A 69 33.39 11.68 -6.56
C LYS A 69 33.12 10.27 -5.99
N GLN A 70 31.88 9.80 -6.07
CA GLN A 70 31.58 8.37 -5.97
C GLN A 70 31.43 7.75 -7.36
N LYS A 71 32.01 6.56 -7.51
CA LYS A 71 32.10 5.77 -8.74
C LYS A 71 30.71 5.34 -9.22
N THR A 72 30.53 5.41 -10.53
CA THR A 72 29.39 4.88 -11.30
C THR A 72 29.15 3.40 -10.99
N ARG A 73 27.91 3.04 -10.63
CA ARG A 73 27.39 1.67 -10.67
C ARG A 73 26.49 1.51 -11.89
N ALA A 74 26.52 0.31 -12.46
CA ALA A 74 25.94 -0.05 -13.76
C ALA A 74 24.40 0.03 -13.82
N ALA A 75 23.92 0.12 -15.07
CA ALA A 75 22.56 0.36 -15.53
C ALA A 75 21.43 -0.29 -14.71
N GLY A 76 20.59 0.58 -14.17
CA GLY A 76 19.29 0.35 -13.55
C GLY A 76 18.82 1.71 -13.07
N TYR A 77 17.76 2.26 -13.66
CA TYR A 77 17.22 3.58 -13.32
C TYR A 77 16.70 3.55 -11.88
N HIS A 78 17.57 3.87 -10.92
CA HIS A 78 17.20 4.13 -9.54
C HIS A 78 17.32 5.63 -9.32
N GLN A 79 16.17 6.30 -9.26
CA GLN A 79 16.10 7.70 -8.85
C GLN A 79 16.52 7.83 -7.38
N SER A 80 17.36 8.82 -7.08
CA SER A 80 18.00 9.04 -5.78
C SER A 80 17.00 9.30 -4.64
N SER A 81 17.34 8.84 -3.43
CA SER A 81 16.60 9.10 -2.18
C SER A 81 16.48 10.60 -1.88
N LEU A 82 15.35 11.03 -1.31
CA LEU A 82 15.16 12.41 -0.82
C LEU A 82 16.22 12.85 0.20
N SER A 83 16.91 11.89 0.83
CA SER A 83 18.00 12.13 1.78
C SER A 83 19.31 12.62 1.14
N SER A 84 19.50 12.51 -0.17
CA SER A 84 20.65 13.13 -0.87
C SER A 84 20.55 14.65 -0.95
N LEU A 85 19.37 15.23 -0.69
CA LEU A 85 19.06 16.66 -0.83
C LEU A 85 19.01 17.43 0.49
N ARG A 86 19.43 16.85 1.63
CA ARG A 86 19.58 17.51 2.95
C ARG A 86 18.65 18.73 3.16
N ILE A 87 17.37 18.49 3.40
CA ILE A 87 16.60 19.39 4.27
C ILE A 87 17.10 19.11 5.69
N SER A 88 18.21 19.75 6.09
CA SER A 88 18.59 19.79 7.50
C SER A 88 17.58 20.67 8.22
N PRO A 89 16.81 20.18 9.21
CA PRO A 89 16.14 21.08 10.12
C PRO A 89 17.22 21.78 10.94
N SER A 90 17.30 23.10 10.83
CA SER A 90 18.07 23.90 11.76
C SER A 90 17.48 23.72 13.16
N SER A 91 18.11 22.87 13.97
CA SER A 91 17.87 22.66 15.41
C SER A 91 16.49 22.08 15.80
N PRO A 92 16.42 21.27 16.88
CA PRO A 92 15.18 20.62 17.29
C PRO A 92 14.33 21.62 18.08
N SER A 93 13.35 22.26 17.43
CA SER A 93 12.21 22.81 18.14
C SER A 93 11.10 21.75 18.20
N VAL A 94 10.69 21.46 19.43
CA VAL A 94 9.57 20.57 19.75
C VAL A 94 8.31 21.14 19.09
N GLY A 95 7.66 20.33 18.25
CA GLY A 95 6.29 20.56 17.80
C GLY A 95 6.14 21.22 16.42
N SER A 96 6.05 20.39 15.38
CA SER A 96 5.19 20.54 14.18
C SER A 96 5.84 19.83 12.99
N VAL A 97 5.39 18.61 12.70
CA VAL A 97 5.69 17.94 11.42
C VAL A 97 4.85 18.64 10.35
N ARG A 98 5.49 19.42 9.47
CA ARG A 98 4.79 20.01 8.32
C ARG A 98 4.21 18.88 7.44
N PRO A 99 2.96 18.97 6.95
CA PRO A 99 2.40 17.95 6.07
C PRO A 99 3.21 17.90 4.76
N LEU A 100 3.89 16.79 4.48
CA LEU A 100 4.73 16.64 3.29
C LEU A 100 3.91 16.53 2.00
N THR A 101 2.65 16.15 2.12
CA THR A 101 1.70 16.06 1.00
C THR A 101 0.81 17.29 0.96
N LYS A 102 0.87 18.08 -0.12
CA LYS A 102 -0.13 19.12 -0.41
C LYS A 102 -1.41 18.46 -0.93
N ARG A 103 -2.59 19.01 -0.60
CA ARG A 103 -3.88 18.56 -1.16
C ARG A 103 -3.77 18.41 -2.67
N GLY A 104 -4.05 17.22 -3.19
CA GLY A 104 -4.06 16.94 -4.64
C GLY A 104 -2.75 16.47 -5.29
N ARG A 105 -1.60 16.39 -4.58
CA ARG A 105 -0.37 15.78 -5.13
C ARG A 105 -0.03 14.44 -4.48
N THR A 106 0.32 13.48 -5.31
CA THR A 106 0.83 12.17 -4.89
C THR A 106 2.33 12.26 -4.59
N LEU A 107 2.75 11.87 -3.39
CA LEU A 107 4.15 11.75 -3.03
C LEU A 107 4.65 10.37 -3.48
N HIS A 108 5.61 10.33 -4.41
CA HIS A 108 6.21 9.06 -4.86
C HIS A 108 7.45 8.75 -4.03
N LEU A 109 7.50 7.54 -3.47
CA LEU A 109 8.59 7.05 -2.63
C LEU A 109 9.27 5.86 -3.31
N PHE A 110 10.60 5.96 -3.41
CA PHE A 110 11.47 4.95 -4.01
C PHE A 110 12.46 4.37 -2.99
N ASP A 111 12.97 5.19 -2.08
CA ASP A 111 13.96 4.75 -1.09
C ASP A 111 13.30 4.07 0.12
N PRO A 112 13.81 2.93 0.59
CA PRO A 112 13.27 2.23 1.75
C PRO A 112 13.15 3.08 3.02
N LYS A 113 14.10 4.00 3.27
CA LYS A 113 14.07 4.85 4.47
C LYS A 113 12.94 5.87 4.38
N ASP A 114 12.69 6.41 3.19
CA ASP A 114 11.60 7.36 2.97
C ASP A 114 10.25 6.64 3.13
N VAL A 115 10.10 5.42 2.59
CA VAL A 115 8.90 4.58 2.79
C VAL A 115 8.61 4.39 4.27
N GLU A 116 9.61 4.03 5.07
CA GLU A 116 9.45 3.76 6.50
C GLU A 116 9.16 5.01 7.34
N ALA A 117 9.69 6.15 6.93
CA ALA A 117 9.49 7.43 7.61
C ALA A 117 8.07 7.97 7.43
N TYR A 118 7.47 7.75 6.26
CA TYR A 118 6.17 8.36 5.91
C TYR A 118 5.00 7.37 5.93
N THR A 119 5.26 6.07 6.02
CA THR A 119 4.23 5.04 5.97
C THR A 119 4.44 3.98 7.03
N PRO A 120 3.41 3.18 7.36
CA PRO A 120 3.54 2.01 8.20
C PRO A 120 4.08 0.79 7.43
N CYS A 121 4.89 1.01 6.41
CA CYS A 121 5.45 -0.05 5.58
C CYS A 121 6.98 -0.05 5.63
N SER A 122 7.55 -1.24 5.47
CA SER A 122 8.98 -1.43 5.16
C SER A 122 9.09 -2.11 3.80
N ILE A 123 10.15 -1.81 3.06
CA ILE A 123 10.41 -2.44 1.75
C ILE A 123 11.84 -2.97 1.69
N ILE A 124 11.97 -4.18 1.15
CA ILE A 124 13.24 -4.84 0.88
C ILE A 124 13.28 -5.16 -0.60
N HIS A 125 14.12 -4.44 -1.35
CA HIS A 125 14.32 -4.68 -2.78
C HIS A 125 15.27 -5.86 -3.02
N ASN A 126 15.13 -6.52 -4.18
CA ASN A 126 15.92 -7.69 -4.56
C ASN A 126 15.95 -8.74 -3.45
N PHE A 127 14.77 -9.02 -2.91
CA PHE A 127 14.62 -9.74 -1.65
C PHE A 127 15.08 -11.19 -1.73
N LEU A 128 14.58 -11.95 -2.72
CA LEU A 128 15.04 -13.30 -2.99
C LEU A 128 16.31 -13.28 -3.85
N PRO A 129 17.16 -14.32 -3.78
CA PRO A 129 18.16 -14.57 -4.82
C PRO A 129 17.51 -14.53 -6.22
N SER A 130 18.14 -13.88 -7.19
CA SER A 130 17.54 -13.63 -8.51
C SER A 130 17.04 -14.90 -9.20
N GLY A 131 17.82 -15.98 -9.16
CA GLY A 131 17.39 -17.27 -9.72
C GLY A 131 16.11 -17.81 -9.07
N GLN A 132 16.01 -17.72 -7.73
CA GLN A 132 14.81 -18.13 -7.00
C GLN A 132 13.60 -17.24 -7.32
N ALA A 133 13.80 -15.92 -7.48
CA ALA A 133 12.72 -15.00 -7.87
C ALA A 133 12.19 -15.30 -9.27
N ASP A 134 13.10 -15.59 -10.22
CA ASP A 134 12.75 -15.96 -11.59
C ASP A 134 12.03 -17.31 -11.65
N ASP A 135 12.48 -18.31 -10.90
CA ASP A 135 11.87 -19.64 -10.87
C ASP A 135 10.45 -19.57 -10.27
N LEU A 136 10.28 -18.85 -9.16
CA LEU A 136 8.96 -18.57 -8.57
C LEU A 136 8.06 -17.80 -9.55
N LEU A 137 8.61 -16.80 -10.26
CA LEU A 137 7.85 -16.04 -11.25
C LEU A 137 7.37 -16.94 -12.40
N ARG A 138 8.24 -17.80 -12.97
CA ARG A 138 7.85 -18.73 -14.05
C ARG A 138 6.75 -19.68 -13.59
N GLU A 139 6.92 -20.28 -12.41
CA GLU A 139 5.94 -21.21 -11.84
C GLU A 139 4.56 -20.54 -11.67
N LEU A 140 4.53 -19.29 -11.17
CA LEU A 140 3.27 -18.56 -11.01
C LEU A 140 2.69 -18.06 -12.34
N LEU A 141 3.53 -17.74 -13.33
CA LEU A 141 3.07 -17.38 -14.68
C LEU A 141 2.38 -18.57 -15.36
N ASP A 142 2.84 -19.79 -15.13
CA ASP A 142 2.19 -21.01 -15.63
C ASP A 142 0.82 -21.23 -14.97
N GLN A 143 0.67 -20.85 -13.69
CA GLN A 143 -0.61 -20.95 -12.97
C GLN A 143 -1.60 -19.82 -13.32
N ALA A 144 -1.10 -18.61 -13.57
CA ALA A 144 -1.91 -17.39 -13.70
C ALA A 144 -3.09 -17.45 -14.70
N PRO A 145 -2.99 -18.12 -15.87
CA PRO A 145 -4.13 -18.26 -16.79
C PRO A 145 -5.36 -18.94 -16.19
N THR A 146 -5.18 -19.71 -15.11
CA THR A 146 -6.27 -20.44 -14.43
C THR A 146 -6.91 -19.66 -13.30
N TYR A 147 -6.42 -18.45 -13.00
CA TYR A 147 -6.90 -17.66 -11.86
C TYR A 147 -8.29 -17.08 -12.11
N GLY A 148 -9.13 -17.11 -11.09
CA GLY A 148 -10.46 -16.53 -11.10
C GLY A 148 -10.45 -15.01 -10.88
N ARG A 149 -11.59 -14.36 -11.08
CA ARG A 149 -11.80 -12.99 -10.59
C ARG A 149 -13.01 -12.97 -9.67
N LEU A 150 -12.91 -12.26 -8.55
CA LEU A 150 -13.98 -12.18 -7.56
C LEU A 150 -15.14 -11.34 -8.09
N GLU A 151 -16.37 -11.81 -7.86
CA GLU A 151 -17.59 -11.05 -8.09
C GLU A 151 -18.21 -10.62 -6.76
N PHE A 152 -18.52 -9.33 -6.63
CA PHE A 152 -19.06 -8.75 -5.41
C PHE A 152 -20.09 -7.66 -5.72
N LYS A 153 -20.92 -7.32 -4.74
CA LYS A 153 -21.98 -6.33 -4.87
C LYS A 153 -21.51 -4.98 -4.32
N LEU A 154 -21.56 -3.94 -5.14
CA LEU A 154 -21.24 -2.55 -4.77
C LEU A 154 -22.37 -1.63 -5.23
N PHE A 155 -23.01 -0.92 -4.29
CA PHE A 155 -24.18 -0.05 -4.56
C PHE A 155 -25.28 -0.76 -5.37
N ASP A 156 -25.64 -1.96 -4.93
CA ASP A 156 -26.61 -2.85 -5.59
C ASP A 156 -26.26 -3.36 -6.99
N ARG A 157 -25.03 -3.13 -7.45
CA ARG A 157 -24.53 -3.64 -8.73
C ARG A 157 -23.52 -4.75 -8.50
N VAL A 158 -23.68 -5.85 -9.23
CA VAL A 158 -22.66 -6.91 -9.27
C VAL A 158 -21.51 -6.41 -10.15
N VAL A 159 -20.32 -6.37 -9.56
CA VAL A 159 -19.09 -5.97 -10.22
C VAL A 159 -18.05 -7.08 -10.07
N LYS A 160 -17.08 -7.10 -10.99
CA LYS A 160 -16.01 -8.08 -11.01
C LYS A 160 -14.68 -7.39 -10.71
N SER A 161 -13.80 -8.06 -9.97
CA SER A 161 -12.46 -7.55 -9.72
C SER A 161 -11.72 -7.28 -11.04
N PRO A 162 -11.02 -6.14 -11.19
CA PRO A 162 -10.23 -5.84 -12.39
C PRO A 162 -9.01 -6.75 -12.57
N HIS A 163 -8.57 -7.44 -11.52
CA HIS A 163 -7.44 -8.38 -11.55
C HIS A 163 -7.92 -9.80 -11.25
N SER A 164 -7.07 -10.79 -11.57
CA SER A 164 -7.31 -12.19 -11.24
C SER A 164 -6.52 -12.62 -10.02
N PHE A 165 -6.98 -13.66 -9.32
CA PHE A 165 -6.31 -14.17 -8.13
C PHE A 165 -6.57 -15.67 -7.90
N CYS A 166 -5.72 -16.26 -7.05
CA CYS A 166 -5.92 -17.58 -6.48
C CYS A 166 -5.46 -17.59 -5.02
N PHE A 167 -6.09 -18.43 -4.21
CA PHE A 167 -5.76 -18.57 -2.79
C PHE A 167 -4.94 -19.83 -2.53
N TYR A 168 -3.87 -19.70 -1.74
CA TYR A 168 -2.90 -20.76 -1.47
C TYR A 168 -2.68 -20.96 0.03
N VAL A 169 -2.50 -22.22 0.43
CA VAL A 169 -2.13 -22.66 1.80
C VAL A 169 -1.08 -23.76 1.76
N ASN A 170 -0.41 -24.06 2.87
CA ASN A 170 0.86 -24.82 2.82
C ASN A 170 0.69 -26.34 2.68
N SER A 171 -0.48 -26.89 2.97
CA SER A 171 -0.75 -28.33 2.90
C SER A 171 -2.12 -28.66 2.31
N LEU A 172 -2.27 -29.88 1.78
CA LEU A 172 -3.56 -30.37 1.27
C LEU A 172 -4.64 -30.44 2.36
N ALA A 173 -4.26 -30.75 3.61
CA ALA A 173 -5.18 -30.72 4.73
C ALA A 173 -5.72 -29.30 4.97
N GLU A 174 -4.85 -28.28 4.92
CA GLU A 174 -5.28 -26.88 5.02
C GLU A 174 -6.15 -26.45 3.83
N VAL A 175 -5.92 -26.99 2.62
CA VAL A 175 -6.78 -26.73 1.45
C VAL A 175 -8.21 -27.19 1.74
N GLU A 176 -8.35 -28.41 2.25
CA GLU A 176 -9.66 -28.97 2.61
C GLU A 176 -10.33 -28.10 3.69
N THR A 177 -9.63 -27.83 4.80
CA THR A 177 -10.12 -26.96 5.89
C THR A 177 -10.54 -25.57 5.38
N GLN A 178 -9.75 -24.94 4.51
CA GLN A 178 -10.11 -23.62 3.97
C GLN A 178 -11.37 -23.67 3.09
N LYS A 179 -11.52 -24.70 2.26
CA LYS A 179 -12.71 -24.86 1.41
C LYS A 179 -13.97 -25.14 2.24
N THR A 180 -13.83 -25.85 3.37
CA THR A 180 -14.99 -26.29 4.17
C THR A 180 -15.36 -25.31 5.28
N GLU A 181 -14.39 -24.64 5.90
CA GLU A 181 -14.59 -23.90 7.14
C GLU A 181 -14.47 -22.38 6.99
N TYR A 182 -13.71 -21.89 6.01
CA TYR A 182 -13.44 -20.47 5.85
C TYR A 182 -14.36 -19.83 4.83
N ILE A 183 -14.86 -18.64 5.19
CA ILE A 183 -15.73 -17.83 4.34
C ILE A 183 -15.07 -16.46 4.13
N TYR A 184 -14.86 -16.09 2.87
CA TYR A 184 -14.31 -14.79 2.47
C TYR A 184 -15.39 -13.99 1.75
N ASP A 185 -15.54 -12.73 2.15
CA ASP A 185 -16.57 -11.85 1.61
C ASP A 185 -17.97 -12.50 1.52
N GLY A 186 -18.29 -13.32 2.53
CA GLY A 186 -19.61 -13.95 2.67
C GLY A 186 -19.84 -15.20 1.81
N LYS A 187 -18.83 -15.66 1.05
CA LYS A 187 -18.86 -16.94 0.31
C LYS A 187 -17.62 -17.79 0.59
N PRO A 188 -17.71 -19.13 0.46
CA PRO A 188 -16.51 -19.96 0.37
C PRO A 188 -15.62 -19.52 -0.80
N VAL A 189 -14.31 -19.69 -0.68
CA VAL A 189 -13.40 -19.51 -1.82
C VAL A 189 -13.38 -20.83 -2.58
N ASP A 190 -13.84 -20.80 -3.83
CA ASP A 190 -13.96 -22.01 -4.66
C ASP A 190 -12.58 -22.59 -5.01
N ASP A 191 -11.62 -21.72 -5.34
CA ASP A 191 -10.27 -22.09 -5.76
C ASP A 191 -9.24 -21.84 -4.66
N VAL A 192 -9.07 -22.85 -3.80
CA VAL A 192 -7.97 -22.94 -2.84
C VAL A 192 -7.01 -24.04 -3.27
N ARG A 193 -5.72 -23.72 -3.33
CA ARG A 193 -4.65 -24.60 -3.78
C ARG A 193 -3.58 -24.77 -2.71
N GLN A 194 -2.79 -25.83 -2.83
CA GLN A 194 -1.58 -25.96 -2.04
C GLN A 194 -0.50 -25.05 -2.65
N CYS A 195 0.26 -24.36 -1.79
CA CYS A 195 1.47 -23.62 -2.16
C CYS A 195 2.37 -24.50 -3.03
N THR A 196 2.81 -23.94 -4.13
CA THR A 196 3.71 -24.61 -5.07
C THR A 196 5.11 -24.78 -4.46
N PRO A 197 5.96 -25.65 -5.04
CA PRO A 197 7.32 -25.84 -4.56
C PRO A 197 8.13 -24.55 -4.37
N GLU A 198 8.11 -23.62 -5.32
CA GLU A 198 8.86 -22.36 -5.17
C GLU A 198 8.22 -21.43 -4.13
N MET A 199 6.89 -21.42 -3.99
CA MET A 199 6.22 -20.68 -2.91
C MET A 199 6.63 -21.20 -1.53
N LEU A 200 6.69 -22.52 -1.36
CA LEU A 200 7.12 -23.13 -0.10
C LEU A 200 8.59 -22.81 0.23
N LYS A 201 9.47 -22.75 -0.77
CA LYS A 201 10.86 -22.32 -0.60
C LYS A 201 10.97 -20.84 -0.24
N ALA A 202 10.22 -19.97 -0.92
CA ALA A 202 10.21 -18.53 -0.67
C ALA A 202 9.59 -18.17 0.69
N ARG A 203 8.67 -18.98 1.21
CA ARG A 203 8.02 -18.79 2.51
C ARG A 203 9.02 -18.62 3.65
N ILE A 204 10.08 -19.43 3.68
CA ILE A 204 11.06 -19.47 4.79
C ILE A 204 11.77 -18.12 4.97
N PRO A 205 12.49 -17.58 3.96
CA PRO A 205 13.14 -16.28 4.11
C PRO A 205 12.12 -15.15 4.33
N ILE A 206 10.90 -15.25 3.79
CA ILE A 206 9.83 -14.26 4.03
C ILE A 206 9.42 -14.23 5.50
N GLU A 207 9.17 -15.39 6.11
CA GLU A 207 8.84 -15.48 7.54
C GLU A 207 9.95 -14.90 8.40
N GLU A 208 11.21 -15.22 8.11
CA GLU A 208 12.36 -14.68 8.84
C GLU A 208 12.45 -13.15 8.70
N ALA A 209 12.28 -12.64 7.48
CA ALA A 209 12.35 -11.21 7.20
C ALA A 209 11.21 -10.45 7.87
N VAL A 210 9.97 -10.94 7.76
CA VAL A 210 8.80 -10.32 8.39
C VAL A 210 8.96 -10.30 9.91
N ASN A 211 9.34 -11.42 10.54
CA ASN A 211 9.55 -11.47 11.99
C ASN A 211 10.66 -10.51 12.44
N ARG A 212 11.78 -10.46 11.72
CA ARG A 212 12.88 -9.52 12.01
C ARG A 212 12.42 -8.07 11.91
N GLU A 213 11.65 -7.74 10.87
CA GLU A 213 11.13 -6.39 10.66
C GLU A 213 10.07 -6.00 11.69
N ILE A 214 9.24 -6.94 12.16
CA ILE A 214 8.33 -6.71 13.30
C ILE A 214 9.13 -6.29 14.54
N GLN A 215 10.18 -7.05 14.89
CA GLN A 215 11.01 -6.74 16.06
C GLN A 215 11.73 -5.39 15.91
N ARG A 216 12.27 -5.11 14.71
CA ARG A 216 12.91 -3.82 14.40
C ARG A 216 11.92 -2.66 14.53
N ARG A 217 10.73 -2.78 13.94
CA ARG A 217 9.67 -1.76 13.98
C ARG A 217 9.25 -1.46 15.40
N ILE A 218 9.05 -2.50 16.22
CA ILE A 218 8.72 -2.36 17.64
C ILE A 218 9.82 -1.58 18.37
N ARG A 219 11.09 -1.96 18.19
CA ARG A 219 12.21 -1.33 18.87
C ARG A 219 12.42 0.13 18.47
N ASP A 220 12.37 0.41 17.17
CA ASP A 220 12.86 1.68 16.61
C ASP A 220 11.76 2.72 16.39
N PHE A 221 10.50 2.30 16.18
CA PHE A 221 9.39 3.19 15.79
C PHE A 221 8.25 3.25 16.80
N TYR A 222 8.03 2.20 17.60
CA TYR A 222 6.88 2.17 18.50
C TYR A 222 7.19 2.80 19.86
N PRO A 223 6.16 3.36 20.55
CA PRO A 223 6.35 4.04 21.82
C PRO A 223 7.04 3.15 22.86
N ASN A 224 8.15 3.64 23.41
CA ASN A 224 8.95 2.96 24.44
C ASN A 224 9.53 1.61 23.99
N GLY A 225 9.67 1.35 22.68
CA GLY A 225 10.19 0.09 22.17
C GLY A 225 9.25 -1.10 22.45
N LYS A 226 7.94 -0.85 22.60
CA LYS A 226 6.94 -1.87 22.97
C LYS A 226 5.93 -2.09 21.84
N LYS A 227 5.46 -3.33 21.73
CA LYS A 227 4.38 -3.68 20.79
C LYS A 227 3.13 -2.84 21.04
N LEU A 228 2.36 -2.59 19.99
CA LEU A 228 1.10 -1.87 20.10
C LEU A 228 0.05 -2.70 20.84
N LYS A 229 -0.96 -2.02 21.41
CA LYS A 229 -2.13 -2.69 21.95
C LYS A 229 -2.82 -3.52 20.86
N TYR A 230 -3.18 -4.75 21.21
CA TYR A 230 -3.77 -5.77 20.32
C TYR A 230 -2.79 -6.41 19.32
N GLN A 231 -1.53 -5.99 19.29
CA GLN A 231 -0.53 -6.64 18.46
C GLN A 231 -0.09 -7.95 19.12
N SER A 232 -0.14 -9.05 18.38
CA SER A 232 0.29 -10.35 18.89
C SER A 232 1.81 -10.38 19.10
N PRO A 233 2.29 -10.98 20.21
CA PRO A 233 3.72 -11.23 20.42
C PRO A 233 4.19 -12.54 19.76
N GLU A 234 3.27 -13.36 19.26
CA GLU A 234 3.60 -14.66 18.67
C GLU A 234 4.35 -14.48 17.34
N PRO A 235 5.28 -15.39 16.99
CA PRO A 235 5.95 -15.35 15.70
C PRO A 235 4.96 -15.35 14.54
N TRP A 236 5.16 -14.43 13.60
CA TRP A 236 4.38 -14.34 12.38
C TRP A 236 4.67 -15.53 11.48
N LYS A 237 3.64 -16.15 10.92
CA LYS A 237 3.74 -17.29 10.01
C LYS A 237 2.99 -17.01 8.72
N ALA A 238 3.58 -17.34 7.58
CA ALA A 238 2.97 -17.26 6.27
C ALA A 238 2.16 -18.54 6.00
N ASN A 239 0.99 -18.66 6.64
CA ASN A 239 0.12 -19.85 6.52
C ASN A 239 -1.03 -19.68 5.52
N ALA A 240 -1.18 -18.51 4.93
CA ALA A 240 -2.17 -18.22 3.90
C ALA A 240 -1.58 -17.21 2.91
N ALA A 241 -1.87 -17.36 1.61
CA ALA A 241 -1.36 -16.46 0.59
C ALA A 241 -2.37 -16.20 -0.52
N PHE A 242 -2.59 -14.92 -0.85
CA PHE A 242 -3.34 -14.53 -2.05
C PHE A 242 -2.35 -14.19 -3.16
N VAL A 243 -2.39 -14.93 -4.26
CA VAL A 243 -1.60 -14.60 -5.45
C VAL A 243 -2.49 -13.82 -6.39
N ASN A 244 -2.17 -12.54 -6.59
CA ASN A 244 -2.87 -11.64 -7.50
C ASN A 244 -2.07 -11.49 -8.79
N CYS A 245 -2.73 -11.63 -9.93
CA CYS A 245 -2.17 -11.35 -11.25
C CYS A 245 -2.84 -10.11 -11.84
N TYR A 246 -2.00 -9.12 -12.16
CA TYR A 246 -2.38 -7.89 -12.86
C TYR A 246 -1.82 -7.98 -14.28
N ASP A 247 -2.70 -8.25 -15.25
CA ASP A 247 -2.37 -8.41 -16.65
C ASP A 247 -2.46 -7.08 -17.40
N GLY A 248 -1.36 -6.34 -17.38
CA GLY A 248 -1.24 -5.06 -18.07
C GLY A 248 -1.65 -3.84 -17.24
N PRO A 249 -1.65 -2.65 -17.88
CA PRO A 249 -1.71 -1.36 -17.20
C PRO A 249 -3.04 -1.03 -16.52
N GLN A 250 -4.15 -1.56 -17.03
CA GLN A 250 -5.49 -1.21 -16.57
C GLN A 250 -5.95 -2.01 -15.35
N GLU A 251 -5.40 -3.21 -15.14
CA GLU A 251 -5.78 -4.04 -13.99
C GLU A 251 -5.28 -3.40 -12.69
N SER A 252 -6.16 -3.37 -11.69
CA SER A 252 -5.97 -2.58 -10.48
C SER A 252 -6.78 -3.16 -9.31
N VAL A 253 -6.53 -2.62 -8.12
CA VAL A 253 -7.37 -2.82 -6.95
C VAL A 253 -7.56 -1.48 -6.24
N GLY A 254 -8.82 -1.10 -6.00
CA GLY A 254 -9.16 0.17 -5.36
C GLY A 254 -8.74 0.23 -3.90
N TYR A 255 -8.85 1.42 -3.29
CA TYR A 255 -8.47 1.64 -1.90
C TYR A 255 -9.26 0.77 -0.91
N HIS A 256 -8.55 -0.12 -0.22
CA HIS A 256 -9.12 -1.05 0.76
C HIS A 256 -8.17 -1.24 1.96
N THR A 257 -8.65 -2.04 2.92
CA THR A 257 -7.89 -2.60 4.04
C THR A 257 -8.07 -4.11 3.96
N ASP A 258 -7.04 -4.87 4.33
CA ASP A 258 -7.18 -6.32 4.39
C ASP A 258 -8.25 -6.72 5.42
N GLN A 259 -9.00 -7.78 5.11
CA GLN A 259 -10.09 -8.25 5.96
C GLN A 259 -9.52 -8.90 7.23
N LEU A 260 -9.87 -8.34 8.40
CA LEU A 260 -9.27 -8.74 9.67
C LEU A 260 -9.86 -10.02 10.27
N THR A 261 -10.92 -10.60 9.71
CA THR A 261 -11.70 -11.70 10.30
C THR A 261 -10.82 -12.85 10.84
N TYR A 262 -9.87 -13.35 10.04
CA TYR A 262 -8.99 -14.45 10.42
C TYR A 262 -7.58 -14.00 10.84
N LEU A 263 -7.22 -12.76 10.54
CA LEU A 263 -5.95 -12.14 10.91
C LEU A 263 -5.95 -11.62 12.36
N GLY A 264 -7.12 -11.18 12.82
CA GLY A 264 -7.30 -10.43 14.05
C GLY A 264 -6.83 -8.98 13.95
N PRO A 265 -6.90 -8.24 15.08
CA PRO A 265 -6.43 -6.86 15.15
C PRO A 265 -4.91 -6.75 14.94
N ARG A 266 -4.47 -5.58 14.47
CA ARG A 266 -3.06 -5.19 14.34
C ARG A 266 -2.23 -6.19 13.52
N ALA A 267 -2.82 -6.66 12.44
CA ALA A 267 -2.25 -7.69 11.58
C ALA A 267 -1.08 -7.16 10.75
N VAL A 268 -0.01 -7.96 10.67
CA VAL A 268 1.14 -7.73 9.78
C VAL A 268 0.98 -8.57 8.52
N ILE A 269 1.28 -8.00 7.36
CA ILE A 269 1.13 -8.64 6.05
C ILE A 269 2.45 -8.52 5.29
N GLY A 270 2.92 -9.63 4.72
CA GLY A 270 4.10 -9.66 3.84
C GLY A 270 3.67 -9.78 2.39
N SER A 271 4.11 -8.87 1.52
CA SER A 271 3.70 -8.81 0.12
C SER A 271 4.91 -8.86 -0.81
N LEU A 272 5.11 -9.98 -1.52
CA LEU A 272 6.18 -10.14 -2.50
C LEU A 272 5.68 -9.78 -3.89
N SER A 273 6.32 -8.81 -4.54
CA SER A 273 6.02 -8.39 -5.92
C SER A 273 6.99 -8.99 -6.92
N LEU A 274 6.49 -9.55 -8.02
CA LEU A 274 7.24 -10.15 -9.12
C LEU A 274 6.67 -9.66 -10.47
N GLY A 275 7.47 -9.75 -11.54
CA GLY A 275 7.14 -9.18 -12.85
C GLY A 275 7.27 -7.65 -12.89
N VAL A 276 6.36 -6.98 -13.60
CA VAL A 276 6.44 -5.53 -13.85
C VAL A 276 6.22 -4.69 -12.59
N GLU A 277 6.88 -3.53 -12.57
CA GLU A 277 6.72 -2.54 -11.51
C GLU A 277 5.31 -1.93 -11.52
N ARG A 278 4.74 -1.75 -10.33
CA ARG A 278 3.47 -1.02 -10.15
C ARG A 278 3.50 -0.19 -8.88
N GLU A 279 2.66 0.84 -8.89
CA GLU A 279 2.45 1.74 -7.77
C GLU A 279 1.51 1.15 -6.71
N PHE A 280 2.06 0.89 -5.52
CA PHE A 280 1.28 0.62 -4.32
C PHE A 280 0.97 1.92 -3.61
N ARG A 281 -0.27 2.39 -3.77
CA ARG A 281 -0.70 3.67 -3.21
C ARG A 281 -1.29 3.48 -1.83
N VAL A 282 -0.82 4.26 -0.87
CA VAL A 282 -1.37 4.33 0.49
C VAL A 282 -1.94 5.71 0.79
N ARG A 283 -2.98 5.75 1.62
CA ARG A 283 -3.52 7.00 2.17
C ARG A 283 -4.03 6.77 3.59
N LYS A 284 -3.82 7.76 4.46
CA LYS A 284 -4.27 7.68 5.84
C LYS A 284 -5.79 7.89 5.91
N MET A 285 -6.44 7.15 6.81
CA MET A 285 -7.85 7.33 7.13
C MET A 285 -7.99 8.46 8.14
N VAL A 286 -8.71 9.51 7.75
CA VAL A 286 -8.96 10.68 8.58
C VAL A 286 -10.39 10.65 9.11
N VAL A 287 -10.57 11.12 10.34
CA VAL A 287 -11.90 11.23 10.96
C VAL A 287 -12.65 12.36 10.27
N GLU A 288 -13.97 12.18 10.16
CA GLU A 288 -14.88 13.18 9.63
C GLU A 288 -15.02 14.32 10.65
N ASP A 289 -14.11 15.29 10.61
CA ASP A 289 -14.25 16.59 11.28
C ASP A 289 -14.59 17.66 10.20
N ASP A 290 -15.43 18.65 10.52
CA ASP A 290 -15.96 19.64 9.56
C ASP A 290 -14.87 20.42 8.78
N GLU A 291 -13.65 20.50 9.31
CA GLU A 291 -12.50 21.17 8.68
C GLU A 291 -11.92 20.43 7.44
N HIS A 292 -12.30 19.17 7.21
CA HIS A 292 -11.71 18.32 6.16
C HIS A 292 -12.70 17.87 5.08
N ARG A 293 -13.92 18.41 5.10
CA ARG A 293 -14.91 18.24 4.03
C ARG A 293 -14.54 19.13 2.85
N LYS A 294 -14.50 18.57 1.63
CA LYS A 294 -14.54 19.37 0.39
C LYS A 294 -15.95 19.95 0.21
N ASP A 295 -16.07 21.05 -0.53
CA ASP A 295 -17.37 21.65 -0.91
C ASP A 295 -18.28 20.69 -1.68
N ASP A 296 -17.72 19.63 -2.30
CA ASP A 296 -18.46 18.57 -3.00
C ASP A 296 -18.89 17.39 -2.09
N GLY A 297 -18.64 17.47 -0.78
CA GLY A 297 -18.99 16.44 0.19
C GLY A 297 -18.07 15.20 0.19
N SER A 298 -17.00 15.16 -0.61
CA SER A 298 -16.05 14.04 -0.64
C SER A 298 -14.89 14.23 0.35
N LEU A 299 -14.54 13.14 1.06
CA LEU A 299 -13.51 13.10 2.11
C LEU A 299 -12.12 12.61 1.63
N ALA A 300 -11.91 12.52 0.32
CA ALA A 300 -10.65 12.05 -0.22
C ALA A 300 -9.69 13.22 -0.44
N ASP A 301 -8.43 13.08 -0.03
CA ASP A 301 -7.26 13.93 -0.36
C ASP A 301 -6.85 15.01 0.66
N ALA A 302 -7.49 15.11 1.83
CA ALA A 302 -7.09 16.09 2.86
C ALA A 302 -5.63 15.91 3.34
N GLN A 303 -5.12 14.67 3.35
CA GLN A 303 -3.74 14.32 3.73
C GLN A 303 -2.91 13.78 2.55
N GLY A 304 -3.35 14.00 1.30
CA GLY A 304 -2.66 13.50 0.10
C GLY A 304 -2.57 11.97 -0.02
N GLN A 305 -1.91 11.51 -1.08
CA GLN A 305 -1.69 10.09 -1.39
C GLN A 305 -0.18 9.85 -1.46
N ILE A 306 0.27 8.69 -1.01
CA ILE A 306 1.68 8.27 -1.12
C ILE A 306 1.72 7.06 -2.07
N SER A 307 2.62 7.07 -3.04
CA SER A 307 2.84 5.99 -3.99
C SER A 307 4.18 5.33 -3.71
N ILE A 308 4.15 4.06 -3.31
CA ILE A 308 5.35 3.24 -3.12
C ILE A 308 5.55 2.43 -4.40
N HIS A 309 6.69 2.61 -5.03
CA HIS A 309 7.05 1.88 -6.24
C HIS A 309 7.55 0.48 -5.90
N LEU A 310 6.92 -0.55 -6.47
CA LEU A 310 7.22 -1.96 -6.20
C LEU A 310 7.80 -2.64 -7.45
N PRO A 311 9.13 -2.53 -7.68
CA PRO A 311 9.77 -3.23 -8.78
C PRO A 311 9.81 -4.75 -8.53
N HIS A 312 10.24 -5.48 -9.55
CA HIS A 312 10.47 -6.93 -9.49
C HIS A 312 11.25 -7.32 -8.22
N ASN A 313 10.83 -8.42 -7.59
CA ASN A 313 11.47 -9.01 -6.42
C ASN A 313 11.58 -8.04 -5.22
N SER A 314 10.52 -7.29 -4.96
CA SER A 314 10.40 -6.42 -3.78
C SER A 314 9.45 -7.03 -2.75
N LEU A 315 9.94 -7.21 -1.52
CA LEU A 315 9.12 -7.58 -0.36
C LEU A 315 8.69 -6.31 0.37
N LEU A 316 7.39 -6.01 0.33
CA LEU A 316 6.76 -4.96 1.12
C LEU A 316 6.14 -5.58 2.37
N ILE A 317 6.40 -5.01 3.54
CA ILE A 317 5.84 -5.45 4.83
C ILE A 317 4.94 -4.35 5.34
N MET A 318 3.64 -4.64 5.45
CA MET A 318 2.65 -3.76 6.06
C MET A 318 2.62 -4.02 7.57
N HIS A 319 3.06 -3.05 8.37
CA HIS A 319 3.15 -3.17 9.82
C HIS A 319 1.80 -3.03 10.51
N ALA A 320 1.79 -3.27 11.82
CA ALA A 320 0.60 -3.51 12.64
C ALA A 320 -0.45 -2.40 12.59
N GLU A 321 -0.08 -1.15 12.29
CA GLU A 321 -1.00 -0.02 12.17
C GLU A 321 -1.65 0.14 10.79
N MET A 322 -1.19 -0.60 9.77
CA MET A 322 -1.58 -0.40 8.39
C MET A 322 -3.10 -0.55 8.19
N GLN A 323 -3.70 -1.64 8.67
CA GLN A 323 -5.09 -1.97 8.35
C GLN A 323 -6.10 -1.13 9.13
N GLU A 324 -5.71 -0.57 10.28
CA GLU A 324 -6.57 0.27 11.11
C GLU A 324 -6.47 1.76 10.78
N GLU A 325 -5.33 2.21 10.24
CA GLU A 325 -5.06 3.64 10.06
C GLU A 325 -4.90 4.06 8.60
N TRP A 326 -4.66 3.12 7.68
CA TRP A 326 -4.38 3.40 6.28
C TRP A 326 -5.21 2.53 5.34
N LYS A 327 -5.43 3.02 4.13
CA LYS A 327 -5.94 2.22 3.02
C LYS A 327 -4.87 2.10 1.97
N HIS A 328 -4.88 1.00 1.23
CA HIS A 328 -3.97 0.77 0.12
C HIS A 328 -4.67 0.35 -1.17
N ALA A 329 -3.99 0.54 -2.30
CA ALA A 329 -4.47 0.27 -3.64
C ALA A 329 -3.30 -0.08 -4.57
N ILE A 330 -3.60 -0.79 -5.67
CA ILE A 330 -2.74 -0.81 -6.86
C ILE A 330 -3.42 0.02 -7.92
N ALA A 331 -2.81 1.15 -8.29
CA ALA A 331 -3.39 2.07 -9.25
C ALA A 331 -3.17 1.59 -10.70
N PRO A 332 -4.12 1.85 -11.63
CA PRO A 332 -3.85 1.72 -13.05
C PRO A 332 -2.62 2.53 -13.46
N ALA A 333 -1.86 2.02 -14.41
CA ALA A 333 -0.74 2.72 -15.01
C ALA A 333 -1.12 3.21 -16.41
N GLN A 334 -0.53 4.30 -16.88
CA GLN A 334 -0.71 4.74 -18.26
C GLN A 334 0.15 3.91 -19.23
N ALA A 335 1.37 3.59 -18.80
CA ALA A 335 2.33 2.75 -19.49
C ALA A 335 3.02 1.82 -18.50
N ILE A 336 3.54 0.70 -19.00
CA ILE A 336 4.32 -0.27 -18.23
C ILE A 336 5.51 -0.68 -19.09
N ASP A 337 6.68 -0.71 -18.49
CA ASP A 337 7.87 -1.31 -19.10
C ASP A 337 7.82 -2.83 -18.97
N PRO A 338 7.89 -3.59 -20.08
CA PRO A 338 7.80 -5.05 -20.03
C PRO A 338 8.94 -5.69 -19.25
N HIS A 339 8.61 -6.65 -18.39
CA HIS A 339 9.58 -7.51 -17.71
C HIS A 339 10.06 -8.63 -18.64
N PRO A 340 11.37 -8.99 -18.65
CA PRO A 340 11.91 -10.01 -19.57
C PRO A 340 11.18 -11.36 -19.54
N LEU A 341 10.72 -11.78 -18.35
CA LEU A 341 10.00 -13.05 -18.16
C LEU A 341 8.49 -12.89 -18.16
N ALA A 342 7.96 -11.81 -17.57
CA ALA A 342 6.53 -11.67 -17.30
C ALA A 342 5.81 -10.81 -18.34
N GLN A 343 6.56 -10.22 -19.29
CA GLN A 343 6.07 -9.24 -20.23
C GLN A 343 5.34 -8.12 -19.48
N ASN A 344 4.02 -7.98 -19.67
CA ASN A 344 3.23 -6.90 -19.07
C ASN A 344 2.57 -7.29 -17.73
N LYS A 345 2.86 -8.49 -17.20
CA LYS A 345 2.19 -9.01 -16.01
C LYS A 345 2.95 -8.66 -14.73
N ARG A 346 2.20 -8.26 -13.70
CA ARG A 346 2.66 -8.22 -12.31
C ARG A 346 1.99 -9.34 -11.54
N LEU A 347 2.78 -10.17 -10.87
CA LEU A 347 2.31 -11.13 -9.90
C LEU A 347 2.66 -10.65 -8.50
N ASN A 348 1.73 -10.79 -7.57
CA ASN A 348 1.93 -10.40 -6.19
C ASN A 348 1.43 -11.48 -5.26
N ILE A 349 2.30 -11.95 -4.37
CA ILE A 349 1.93 -12.90 -3.32
C ILE A 349 1.76 -12.11 -2.02
N THR A 350 0.51 -11.99 -1.57
CA THR A 350 0.17 -11.39 -0.26
C THR A 350 0.07 -12.50 0.77
N TYR A 351 1.15 -12.70 1.52
CA TYR A 351 1.23 -13.63 2.64
C TYR A 351 0.57 -13.06 3.90
N ARG A 352 -0.20 -13.92 4.55
CA ARG A 352 -1.05 -13.63 5.70
C ARG A 352 -0.77 -14.65 6.80
N CYS A 353 -0.96 -14.20 8.04
CA CYS A 353 -0.88 -15.03 9.23
C CYS A 353 -2.27 -15.18 9.85
N TYR A 354 -2.99 -16.24 9.49
CA TYR A 354 -4.23 -16.60 10.14
C TYR A 354 -3.96 -17.20 11.51
N LYS A 355 -4.60 -16.61 12.52
CA LYS A 355 -4.40 -16.98 13.91
C LYS A 355 -5.38 -18.09 14.27
N GLU A 356 -4.90 -19.10 14.98
CA GLU A 356 -5.75 -20.20 15.48
C GLU A 356 -6.88 -19.68 16.39
N LYS A 357 -6.60 -18.66 17.19
CA LYS A 357 -7.60 -18.00 18.06
C LYS A 357 -8.64 -17.19 17.27
N MET A 358 -8.41 -16.94 15.99
CA MET A 358 -9.34 -16.29 15.05
C MET A 358 -10.00 -17.29 14.10
N HIS A 359 -9.90 -18.60 14.38
CA HIS A 359 -10.45 -19.65 13.54
C HIS A 359 -11.98 -19.49 13.31
N PRO A 360 -12.51 -19.81 12.12
CA PRO A 360 -13.92 -19.62 11.76
C PRO A 360 -14.93 -20.18 12.78
N LYS A 361 -14.58 -21.29 13.45
CA LYS A 361 -15.41 -21.90 14.51
C LYS A 361 -15.77 -20.96 15.66
N TYR A 362 -14.97 -19.92 15.88
CA TYR A 362 -15.23 -18.90 16.90
C TYR A 362 -15.87 -17.63 16.32
N THR A 363 -15.95 -17.49 14.99
CA THR A 363 -16.50 -16.30 14.36
C THR A 363 -18.02 -16.22 14.62
N PRO A 364 -18.53 -15.12 15.21
CA PRO A 364 -19.96 -14.96 15.43
C PRO A 364 -20.73 -15.02 14.11
N ARG A 365 -21.93 -15.61 14.14
CA ARG A 365 -22.85 -15.64 13.00
C ARG A 365 -23.90 -14.53 13.13
N CYS A 366 -24.26 -13.93 12.01
CA CYS A 366 -25.31 -12.92 11.97
C CYS A 366 -26.72 -13.55 11.89
N LYS A 367 -27.76 -12.70 11.85
CA LYS A 367 -29.15 -13.16 11.70
C LYS A 367 -29.45 -13.88 10.38
N CYS A 368 -28.62 -13.69 9.36
CA CYS A 368 -28.72 -14.42 8.09
C CYS A 368 -28.07 -15.82 8.14
N GLY A 369 -27.49 -16.22 9.28
CA GLY A 369 -26.80 -17.51 9.43
C GLY A 369 -25.38 -17.56 8.86
N VAL A 370 -24.89 -16.49 8.24
CA VAL A 370 -23.51 -16.40 7.70
C VAL A 370 -22.52 -15.88 8.78
N PRO A 371 -21.24 -16.27 8.71
CA PRO A 371 -20.21 -15.68 9.57
C PRO A 371 -20.12 -14.17 9.37
N THR A 372 -19.89 -13.46 10.48
CA THR A 372 -19.66 -12.02 10.49
C THR A 372 -18.25 -11.68 10.05
N VAL A 373 -18.04 -10.42 9.67
CA VAL A 373 -16.72 -9.90 9.35
C VAL A 373 -16.23 -8.98 10.45
N LEU A 374 -14.94 -9.09 10.78
CA LEU A 374 -14.30 -8.19 11.74
C LEU A 374 -13.91 -6.88 11.03
N ARG A 375 -14.27 -5.74 11.61
CA ARG A 375 -13.83 -4.42 11.13
C ARG A 375 -13.34 -3.56 12.28
N CYS A 376 -12.37 -2.69 11.99
CA CYS A 376 -11.98 -1.60 12.86
C CYS A 376 -12.79 -0.35 12.52
N VAL A 377 -13.24 0.38 13.55
CA VAL A 377 -13.93 1.65 13.40
C VAL A 377 -12.91 2.75 13.09
N THR A 378 -13.03 3.38 11.93
CA THR A 378 -12.06 4.36 11.44
C THR A 378 -12.64 5.77 11.27
N LYS A 379 -13.97 5.89 11.14
CA LYS A 379 -14.66 7.15 10.84
C LYS A 379 -15.19 7.90 12.07
N SER A 380 -15.62 7.17 13.10
CA SER A 380 -16.20 7.76 14.31
C SER A 380 -15.10 8.15 15.29
N LYS A 381 -15.11 9.39 15.79
CA LYS A 381 -14.13 9.90 16.75
C LYS A 381 -14.16 9.13 18.08
N ASP A 382 -15.34 8.96 18.66
CA ASP A 382 -15.50 8.34 20.00
C ASP A 382 -15.19 6.85 20.04
N ASN A 383 -15.35 6.17 18.90
CA ASN A 383 -15.16 4.73 18.78
C ASN A 383 -13.96 4.35 17.92
N ARG A 384 -13.13 5.31 17.48
CA ARG A 384 -11.99 5.05 16.61
C ARG A 384 -11.07 4.00 17.22
N GLY A 385 -10.67 3.02 16.43
CA GLY A 385 -9.78 1.94 16.88
C GLY A 385 -10.48 0.81 17.64
N LYS A 386 -11.79 0.91 17.91
CA LYS A 386 -12.59 -0.22 18.40
C LYS A 386 -12.93 -1.17 17.26
N TYR A 387 -13.11 -2.44 17.61
CA TYR A 387 -13.41 -3.49 16.63
C TYR A 387 -14.85 -3.96 16.77
N MET A 388 -15.47 -4.33 15.64
CA MET A 388 -16.85 -4.79 15.60
C MET A 388 -17.02 -5.96 14.63
N TRP A 389 -17.88 -6.88 15.01
CA TRP A 389 -18.43 -7.93 14.16
C TRP A 389 -19.70 -7.41 13.49
N MET A 390 -19.78 -7.53 12.16
CA MET A 390 -20.93 -7.10 11.40
C MET A 390 -21.31 -8.08 10.29
N CYS A 391 -22.57 -8.04 9.86
CA CYS A 391 -23.02 -8.82 8.72
C CYS A 391 -22.34 -8.34 7.43
N HIS A 392 -21.99 -9.29 6.55
CA HIS A 392 -21.43 -9.00 5.23
C HIS A 392 -22.27 -9.56 4.06
N ALA A 393 -23.39 -10.22 4.34
CA ALA A 393 -24.25 -10.84 3.32
C ALA A 393 -24.74 -9.83 2.26
N GLY A 394 -24.96 -8.56 2.62
CA GLY A 394 -25.38 -7.53 1.65
C GLY A 394 -24.36 -7.20 0.55
N TYR A 395 -23.09 -7.62 0.70
CA TYR A 395 -22.06 -7.48 -0.33
C TYR A 395 -21.97 -8.73 -1.24
N VAL A 396 -22.71 -9.79 -0.91
CA VAL A 396 -22.75 -11.02 -1.67
C VAL A 396 -23.84 -10.92 -2.75
N PRO A 397 -23.51 -11.16 -4.03
CA PRO A 397 -24.52 -11.22 -5.09
C PRO A 397 -25.63 -12.22 -4.76
N GLY A 398 -26.89 -11.77 -4.80
CA GLY A 398 -28.07 -12.59 -4.55
C GLY A 398 -28.48 -12.75 -3.09
N GLN A 399 -27.84 -12.06 -2.14
CA GLN A 399 -28.22 -12.08 -0.72
C GLN A 399 -28.54 -10.67 -0.20
N ASP A 400 -29.50 -10.61 0.73
CA ASP A 400 -29.78 -9.41 1.51
C ASP A 400 -29.05 -9.46 2.86
N GLY A 401 -28.53 -8.31 3.27
CA GLY A 401 -27.85 -8.15 4.56
C GLY A 401 -28.82 -7.93 5.71
N CYS A 402 -28.42 -8.32 6.92
CA CYS A 402 -29.09 -7.89 8.15
C CYS A 402 -28.28 -6.82 8.89
N SER A 403 -28.93 -6.12 9.82
CA SER A 403 -28.32 -5.10 10.68
C SER A 403 -27.55 -5.67 11.89
N PHE A 404 -27.06 -6.92 11.81
CA PHE A 404 -26.31 -7.51 12.92
C PHE A 404 -25.03 -6.71 13.20
N PHE A 405 -24.82 -6.42 14.48
CA PHE A 405 -23.69 -5.70 15.01
C PHE A 405 -23.35 -6.22 16.40
N GLN A 406 -22.06 -6.42 16.68
CA GLN A 406 -21.57 -6.77 18.00
C GLN A 406 -20.17 -6.17 18.20
N TRP A 407 -19.91 -5.55 19.34
CA TRP A 407 -18.55 -5.12 19.69
C TRP A 407 -17.64 -6.34 19.89
N ALA A 408 -16.45 -6.30 19.28
CA ALA A 408 -15.42 -7.30 19.46
C ALA A 408 -14.49 -6.88 20.60
N GLU A 409 -14.31 -7.75 21.57
CA GLU A 409 -13.43 -7.54 22.72
C GLU A 409 -12.15 -8.38 22.53
N PHE A 410 -10.99 -7.75 22.73
CA PHE A 410 -9.68 -8.40 22.61
C PHE A 410 -8.84 -8.11 23.85
N ASP A 411 -7.97 -9.05 24.24
CA ASP A 411 -6.90 -8.79 25.20
C ASP A 411 -5.75 -7.98 24.57
N ASP A 412 -4.73 -7.60 25.34
CA ASP A 412 -3.63 -6.76 24.84
C ASP A 412 -2.79 -7.42 23.73
N ASP A 413 -2.90 -8.74 23.54
CA ASP A 413 -2.22 -9.52 22.49
C ASP A 413 -3.10 -9.74 21.26
N GLY A 414 -4.32 -9.19 21.26
CA GLY A 414 -5.26 -9.29 20.15
C GLY A 414 -5.98 -10.62 20.08
N ASN A 415 -6.03 -11.38 21.18
CA ASN A 415 -6.82 -12.60 21.28
C ASN A 415 -8.27 -12.24 21.64
N PRO A 416 -9.28 -12.84 20.98
CA PRO A 416 -10.67 -12.60 21.31
C PRO A 416 -10.99 -12.96 22.76
N ARG A 417 -11.72 -12.08 23.44
CA ARG A 417 -12.37 -12.37 24.72
C ARG A 417 -13.79 -12.85 24.43
N TRP A 418 -13.95 -14.15 24.30
CA TRP A 418 -15.28 -14.74 24.23
C TRP A 418 -15.92 -14.58 25.61
N ARG A 419 -17.14 -14.03 25.67
CA ARG A 419 -17.93 -14.09 26.90
C ARG A 419 -18.23 -15.56 27.12
N THR A 420 -17.47 -16.21 27.99
CA THR A 420 -17.88 -17.48 28.58
C THR A 420 -19.29 -17.24 29.11
N THR A 421 -20.22 -18.08 28.67
CA THR A 421 -21.55 -18.07 29.25
C THR A 421 -21.34 -18.40 30.74
N PRO A 422 -21.94 -17.66 31.70
CA PRO A 422 -21.79 -18.00 33.10
C PRO A 422 -22.39 -19.39 33.32
N GLY A 423 -21.55 -20.43 33.36
CA GLY A 423 -22.00 -21.82 33.41
C GLY A 423 -20.93 -22.89 33.11
N GLU A 424 -19.83 -22.57 32.42
CA GLU A 424 -18.83 -23.60 32.03
C GLU A 424 -17.62 -23.74 32.98
N GLU A 425 -17.60 -23.07 34.13
CA GLU A 425 -16.55 -23.24 35.16
C GLU A 425 -16.83 -24.37 36.17
N LYS A 426 -17.82 -25.22 35.93
CA LYS A 426 -18.04 -26.43 36.75
C LYS A 426 -18.01 -27.69 35.90
N LYS A 427 -16.80 -28.14 35.53
CA LYS A 427 -16.50 -29.55 35.28
C LYS A 427 -15.00 -29.79 35.03
N VAL A 428 -14.19 -29.51 36.04
CA VAL A 428 -12.97 -30.30 36.30
C VAL A 428 -12.82 -30.34 37.82
N GLU A 429 -13.38 -31.40 38.42
CA GLU A 429 -12.90 -31.90 39.72
C GLU A 429 -11.74 -32.86 39.48
#